data_AF-A0A3B4B9V4-F1
#
_entry.id   AF-A0A3B4B9V4-F1
#
_cell.length_a   1.000
_cell.length_b   1.000
_cell.length_c   1.000
_cell.angle_alpha   90.00
_cell.angle_beta   90.00
_cell.angle_gamma   90.00
#
_symmetry.space_group_name_H-M   'P 1'
#
loop_
_entity.id
_entity.type
_entity.pdbx_description
1 polymer ?
#
loop_
_entity_poly.entity_id
_entity_poly.type
_entity_poly.pdbx_seq_one_letter_code
_entity_poly.pdbx_strand_id
1 'polypeptide(L)'
;MRNTDDIDWSVIILVIILVCVAAWCRHGNSASVSAAGRKACPLCPEEKFKSCYSHKLRRHLQNLHWKVYVEFQGQRMCICHLPCRTLKPSPSSEQACSSRAVAHYHCVVCSGTIARKTDMIGHLKRHTNKGETRASYTPSGHTLEILKELGTNVQLMPNHNTPQKSDTYFSRKMKTNRQLVFCSLAALAEERSPLECLDAFGATGIMGLQWAKHLRSAVRVTITDISDTCVNMIRENCQLNQIRVAPWAGPESGSESGSGPGPGSGAAEGRYLTTVEVNKMDANVIMHLRPFDYIHLDPFGSAVHFLDAAFRNVRNLGVVSVTSTDTGSLYAKTPNVTLRHYGAALVRTEYYRELAARMVLDAVARAAARCSKGIEVLLSVAVEHFVLVVVRVLRGPSQADESMRRLRRLVHCQWCEERLFLKQGTSIDGEGSTPIYTLPCSCHGTLPGKTAVILGPLWSGPLFHSFFLRTMLKAAVRHSMEDVQPLIKTLLCESDCTTLKYPALTNQVECGVVIKTLQSPDESGADSSGKRKSGDEGGNLVKKLKSDSSLEHPPFYYSIHRHSIRGMNMPK
;
A
#
# COMPACT_ATOMS: atom_id res chain seq x y z
N MET A 1 -33.45 35.39 -15.94
CA MET A 1 -32.58 36.51 -16.36
C MET A 1 -31.67 36.87 -15.19
N ARG A 2 -30.44 37.32 -15.45
CA ARG A 2 -29.32 37.55 -14.50
C ARG A 2 -28.59 36.29 -14.02
N ASN A 3 -27.44 36.06 -14.63
CA ASN A 3 -26.34 35.24 -14.12
C ASN A 3 -25.74 35.88 -12.85
N THR A 4 -25.10 35.06 -12.02
CA THR A 4 -23.76 35.34 -11.48
C THR A 4 -23.08 33.99 -11.19
N ASP A 5 -22.29 33.51 -12.14
CA ASP A 5 -21.23 32.55 -11.86
C ASP A 5 -20.09 33.29 -11.15
N ASP A 6 -19.70 32.83 -9.96
CA ASP A 6 -18.40 33.18 -9.37
C ASP A 6 -17.93 32.05 -8.45
N ILE A 7 -17.53 30.94 -9.08
CA ILE A 7 -16.70 29.91 -8.44
C ILE A 7 -15.25 30.34 -8.61
N ASP A 8 -14.52 30.53 -7.51
CA ASP A 8 -13.08 30.85 -7.56
C ASP A 8 -12.26 29.65 -8.05
N TRP A 9 -12.13 29.54 -9.37
CA TRP A 9 -11.39 28.48 -10.05
C TRP A 9 -9.87 28.47 -9.76
N SER A 10 -9.35 29.43 -8.99
CA SER A 10 -7.93 29.52 -8.60
C SER A 10 -7.43 28.28 -7.85
N VAL A 11 -8.30 27.57 -7.14
CA VAL A 11 -7.92 26.47 -6.22
C VAL A 11 -7.91 25.09 -6.90
N ILE A 12 -8.80 24.85 -7.88
CA ILE A 12 -8.93 23.53 -8.57
C ILE A 12 -7.77 23.29 -9.55
N ILE A 13 -7.13 24.36 -10.01
CA ILE A 13 -6.04 24.34 -11.00
C ILE A 13 -4.70 23.78 -10.46
N LEU A 14 -4.55 23.64 -9.14
CA LEU A 14 -3.31 23.13 -8.53
C LEU A 14 -3.03 21.64 -8.86
N VAL A 15 -4.06 20.87 -9.20
CA VAL A 15 -3.98 19.40 -9.35
C VAL A 15 -3.27 18.97 -10.64
N ILE A 16 -3.36 19.75 -11.73
CA ILE A 16 -2.83 19.35 -13.05
C ILE A 16 -1.34 19.70 -13.21
N ILE A 17 -0.82 20.66 -12.42
CA ILE A 17 0.61 21.03 -12.41
C ILE A 17 1.49 19.93 -11.76
N LEU A 18 0.90 19.03 -10.96
CA LEU A 18 1.62 17.92 -10.31
C LEU A 18 2.30 16.96 -11.30
N VAL A 19 1.84 16.83 -12.54
CA VAL A 19 2.42 15.84 -13.48
C VAL A 19 3.78 16.26 -14.05
N CYS A 20 4.06 17.57 -14.15
CA CYS A 20 5.36 18.08 -14.60
C CYS A 20 6.21 18.63 -13.45
N VAL A 21 5.59 19.23 -12.41
CA VAL A 21 6.34 19.74 -11.25
C VAL A 21 6.71 18.63 -10.25
N ALA A 22 5.97 17.52 -10.16
CA ALA A 22 6.41 16.40 -9.30
C ALA A 22 7.55 15.55 -9.88
N ALA A 23 8.03 15.86 -11.10
CA ALA A 23 9.34 15.40 -11.58
C ALA A 23 10.45 16.32 -11.01
N TRP A 24 10.29 17.64 -11.10
CA TRP A 24 11.23 18.63 -10.56
C TRP A 24 11.36 18.53 -9.03
N CYS A 25 10.25 18.46 -8.30
CA CYS A 25 10.26 18.32 -6.84
C CYS A 25 10.74 16.94 -6.35
N ARG A 26 10.78 15.90 -7.20
CA ARG A 26 11.35 14.59 -6.84
C ARG A 26 12.83 14.41 -7.22
N HIS A 27 13.45 15.41 -7.85
CA HIS A 27 14.91 15.60 -7.87
C HIS A 27 15.30 16.92 -7.18
N GLY A 28 14.48 17.35 -6.21
CA GLY A 28 14.74 18.49 -5.33
C GLY A 28 15.80 18.24 -4.26
N ASN A 29 16.91 17.57 -4.61
CA ASN A 29 18.13 17.56 -3.79
C ASN A 29 19.44 17.43 -4.61
N SER A 30 19.44 17.87 -5.88
CA SER A 30 20.68 18.15 -6.64
C SER A 30 20.62 19.39 -7.53
N ALA A 31 19.52 20.15 -7.53
CA ALA A 31 19.49 21.49 -8.12
C ALA A 31 20.09 22.48 -7.11
N SER A 32 21.21 23.10 -7.47
CA SER A 32 21.96 24.01 -6.61
C SER A 32 21.11 25.19 -6.13
N VAL A 33 20.78 25.20 -4.84
CA VAL A 33 20.21 26.39 -4.19
C VAL A 33 21.30 27.44 -4.12
N SER A 34 21.35 28.34 -5.11
CA SER A 34 22.15 29.56 -4.97
C SER A 34 21.69 30.29 -3.71
N ALA A 35 22.64 30.82 -2.91
CA ALA A 35 22.43 31.33 -1.55
C ALA A 35 21.51 32.58 -1.42
N ALA A 36 20.72 32.90 -2.45
CA ALA A 36 19.95 34.14 -2.59
C ALA A 36 18.46 33.92 -2.92
N GLY A 37 17.89 32.72 -2.68
CA GLY A 37 16.44 32.48 -2.79
C GLY A 37 15.82 32.60 -4.20
N ARG A 38 16.64 32.60 -5.25
CA ARG A 38 16.23 32.69 -6.66
C ARG A 38 15.88 31.32 -7.23
N LYS A 39 14.84 31.25 -8.09
CA LYS A 39 14.33 30.03 -8.74
C LYS A 39 14.28 30.21 -10.25
N ALA A 40 14.65 29.17 -11.01
CA ALA A 40 14.50 29.12 -12.47
C ALA A 40 13.07 28.77 -12.89
N CYS A 41 12.73 28.95 -14.18
CA CYS A 41 11.47 28.47 -14.74
C CYS A 41 11.60 27.00 -15.16
N PRO A 42 10.65 26.11 -14.80
CA PRO A 42 10.75 24.70 -15.13
C PRO A 42 10.42 24.34 -16.59
N LEU A 43 10.05 25.32 -17.42
CA LEU A 43 9.63 25.13 -18.81
C LEU A 43 10.50 25.93 -19.81
N CYS A 44 11.49 26.66 -19.32
CA CYS A 44 12.43 27.46 -20.11
C CYS A 44 13.88 27.09 -19.75
N PRO A 45 14.80 27.03 -20.74
CA PRO A 45 16.24 26.98 -20.47
C PRO A 45 16.70 28.30 -19.83
N GLU A 46 17.82 28.26 -19.09
CA GLU A 46 18.35 29.44 -18.37
C GLU A 46 18.69 30.61 -19.30
N GLU A 47 19.05 30.31 -20.56
CA GLU A 47 19.24 31.28 -21.65
C GLU A 47 17.99 32.14 -21.91
N LYS A 48 16.80 31.54 -21.83
CA LYS A 48 15.51 32.22 -22.07
C LYS A 48 14.91 32.80 -20.79
N PHE A 49 15.22 32.22 -19.63
CA PHE A 49 14.73 32.73 -18.34
C PHE A 49 15.73 32.47 -17.19
N LYS A 50 16.50 33.50 -16.85
CA LYS A 50 17.44 33.49 -15.71
C LYS A 50 16.71 33.33 -14.37
N SER A 51 17.35 32.67 -13.41
CA SER A 51 16.79 32.45 -12.08
C SER A 51 16.48 33.76 -11.34
N CYS A 52 15.30 33.84 -10.74
CA CYS A 52 14.78 35.09 -10.14
C CYS A 52 13.86 34.82 -8.95
N TYR A 53 13.43 35.89 -8.27
CA TYR A 53 12.52 35.77 -7.12
C TYR A 53 11.13 35.26 -7.51
N SER A 54 10.47 34.60 -6.56
CA SER A 54 9.19 33.89 -6.72
C SER A 54 8.09 34.70 -7.44
N HIS A 55 7.97 36.00 -7.18
CA HIS A 55 6.98 36.87 -7.83
C HIS A 55 7.24 37.08 -9.33
N LYS A 56 8.52 37.20 -9.75
CA LYS A 56 8.89 37.32 -11.17
C LYS A 56 8.66 36.01 -11.91
N LEU A 57 8.99 34.87 -11.28
CA LEU A 57 8.68 33.54 -11.80
C LEU A 57 7.17 33.31 -11.96
N ARG A 58 6.35 33.68 -10.97
CA ARG A 58 4.87 33.59 -11.06
C ARG A 58 4.34 34.38 -12.26
N ARG A 59 4.78 35.64 -12.42
CA ARG A 59 4.37 36.50 -13.55
C ARG A 59 4.81 35.94 -14.90
N HIS A 60 6.00 35.35 -14.98
CA HIS A 60 6.49 34.67 -16.19
C HIS A 60 5.64 33.45 -16.54
N LEU A 61 5.36 32.57 -15.57
CA LEU A 61 4.49 31.41 -15.77
C LEU A 61 3.09 31.82 -16.22
N GLN A 62 2.50 32.84 -15.59
CA GLN A 62 1.18 33.38 -15.95
C GLN A 62 1.16 33.96 -17.38
N ASN A 63 2.14 34.81 -17.73
CA ASN A 63 2.08 35.55 -18.99
C ASN A 63 2.61 34.77 -20.21
N LEU A 64 3.53 33.82 -20.03
CA LEU A 64 4.14 33.07 -21.13
C LEU A 64 3.58 31.66 -21.29
N HIS A 65 3.37 30.91 -20.20
CA HIS A 65 2.90 29.52 -20.26
C HIS A 65 1.38 29.42 -20.07
N TRP A 66 0.84 30.12 -19.07
CA TRP A 66 -0.59 30.08 -18.73
C TRP A 66 -1.48 30.90 -19.66
N LYS A 67 -0.93 31.90 -20.36
CA LYS A 67 -1.64 32.62 -21.43
C LYS A 67 -1.57 31.87 -22.77
N VAL A 68 -0.61 30.94 -22.91
CA VAL A 68 -0.28 30.25 -24.17
C VAL A 68 -0.38 28.73 -23.96
N TYR A 69 -1.60 28.27 -23.67
CA TYR A 69 -1.96 26.87 -23.55
C TYR A 69 -2.96 26.42 -24.62
N VAL A 70 -3.07 25.11 -24.79
CA VAL A 70 -4.20 24.41 -25.44
C VAL A 70 -4.99 23.67 -24.37
N GLU A 71 -6.32 23.63 -24.48
CA GLU A 71 -7.16 22.86 -23.56
C GLU A 71 -7.79 21.65 -24.25
N PHE A 72 -7.83 20.51 -23.57
CA PHE A 72 -8.46 19.28 -24.03
C PHE A 72 -9.04 18.51 -22.84
N GLN A 73 -10.35 18.27 -22.83
CA GLN A 73 -11.05 17.52 -21.76
C GLN A 73 -10.66 17.98 -20.33
N GLY A 74 -10.59 19.30 -20.12
CA GLY A 74 -10.19 19.91 -18.83
C GLY A 74 -8.68 19.91 -18.53
N GLN A 75 -7.84 19.29 -19.36
CA GLN A 75 -6.38 19.35 -19.24
C GLN A 75 -5.81 20.53 -20.03
N ARG A 76 -4.89 21.29 -19.40
CA ARG A 76 -4.21 22.44 -20.01
C ARG A 76 -2.76 22.12 -20.37
N MET A 77 -2.45 22.23 -21.65
CA MET A 77 -1.17 21.89 -22.26
C MET A 77 -0.41 23.18 -22.55
N CYS A 78 0.52 23.54 -21.66
CA CYS A 78 1.35 24.73 -21.80
C CYS A 78 2.49 24.51 -22.81
N ILE A 79 2.99 25.61 -23.40
CA ILE A 79 4.16 25.57 -24.28
C ILE A 79 5.45 25.26 -23.49
N CYS A 80 6.31 24.41 -24.08
CA CYS A 80 7.61 23.99 -23.57
C CYS A 80 8.73 24.58 -24.44
N HIS A 81 9.83 25.01 -23.82
CA HIS A 81 11.03 25.51 -24.51
C HIS A 81 12.30 24.69 -24.21
N LEU A 82 12.18 23.58 -23.50
CA LEU A 82 13.29 22.67 -23.17
C LEU A 82 13.71 21.82 -24.38
N PRO A 83 14.94 21.27 -24.42
CA PRO A 83 15.37 20.32 -25.43
C PRO A 83 14.74 18.93 -25.20
N CYS A 84 13.45 18.79 -25.51
CA CYS A 84 12.76 17.50 -25.50
C CYS A 84 13.13 16.69 -26.75
N ARG A 85 13.36 15.37 -26.61
CA ARG A 85 13.70 14.50 -27.74
C ARG A 85 12.57 14.46 -28.77
N THR A 86 12.88 14.77 -30.02
CA THR A 86 12.01 14.54 -31.16
C THR A 86 12.03 13.07 -31.56
N LEU A 87 10.86 12.49 -31.84
CA LEU A 87 10.77 11.22 -32.55
C LEU A 87 11.04 11.48 -34.04
N LYS A 88 12.23 11.07 -34.48
CA LYS A 88 12.76 10.95 -35.86
C LYS A 88 12.11 11.79 -36.99
N PRO A 89 12.88 12.68 -37.65
CA PRO A 89 12.72 12.91 -39.09
C PRO A 89 13.04 11.65 -39.89
N SER A 90 12.55 11.58 -41.14
CA SER A 90 12.84 10.51 -42.10
C SER A 90 14.33 10.44 -42.48
N PRO A 91 14.85 9.25 -42.90
CA PRO A 91 16.27 9.06 -43.16
C PRO A 91 16.69 9.61 -44.54
N SER A 92 16.94 10.92 -44.63
CA SER A 92 17.55 11.54 -45.83
C SER A 92 18.13 12.93 -45.54
N SER A 93 19.14 13.02 -44.67
CA SER A 93 20.19 14.06 -44.66
C SER A 93 21.08 13.91 -43.43
N GLU A 94 22.34 13.52 -43.64
CA GLU A 94 23.37 13.71 -42.62
C GLU A 94 23.78 15.18 -42.62
N GLN A 95 23.19 15.97 -41.73
CA GLN A 95 23.69 17.31 -41.46
C GLN A 95 23.55 17.63 -39.98
N ALA A 96 24.68 17.94 -39.34
CA ALA A 96 24.78 18.24 -37.91
C ALA A 96 24.05 19.56 -37.60
N CYS A 97 22.72 19.47 -37.41
CA CYS A 97 21.89 20.65 -37.24
C CYS A 97 21.93 21.13 -35.79
N SER A 98 22.72 22.20 -35.56
CA SER A 98 22.61 23.10 -34.41
C SER A 98 21.26 23.85 -34.43
N SER A 99 20.17 23.09 -34.32
CA SER A 99 18.81 23.58 -34.38
C SER A 99 18.43 24.18 -33.03
N ARG A 100 18.28 25.51 -32.99
CA ARG A 100 17.73 26.23 -31.83
C ARG A 100 16.46 25.53 -31.36
N ALA A 101 16.40 25.15 -30.08
CA ALA A 101 15.25 24.46 -29.50
C ALA A 101 13.95 25.26 -29.70
N VAL A 102 13.14 24.79 -30.66
CA VAL A 102 11.86 25.41 -31.03
C VAL A 102 10.83 25.08 -29.96
N ALA A 103 10.01 26.09 -29.65
CA ALA A 103 8.91 25.95 -28.71
C ALA A 103 7.90 24.90 -29.20
N HIS A 104 7.40 24.06 -28.30
CA HIS A 104 6.45 22.99 -28.65
C HIS A 104 5.48 22.65 -27.52
N TYR A 105 4.40 21.98 -27.87
CA TYR A 105 3.40 21.41 -26.98
C TYR A 105 3.53 19.89 -26.98
N HIS A 106 3.30 19.23 -25.84
CA HIS A 106 3.23 17.78 -25.74
C HIS A 106 1.78 17.31 -25.82
N CYS A 107 1.47 16.36 -26.70
CA CYS A 107 0.14 15.75 -26.76
C CYS A 107 -0.07 14.82 -25.56
N VAL A 108 -1.16 15.00 -24.82
CA VAL A 108 -1.50 14.14 -23.66
C VAL A 108 -2.03 12.76 -24.06
N VAL A 109 -2.44 12.60 -25.33
CA VAL A 109 -3.00 11.33 -25.85
C VAL A 109 -1.91 10.43 -26.46
N CYS A 110 -1.03 10.98 -27.32
CA CYS A 110 -0.01 10.19 -28.04
C CYS A 110 1.45 10.55 -27.72
N SER A 111 1.71 11.45 -26.76
CA SER A 111 3.05 11.95 -26.40
C SER A 111 3.82 12.72 -27.49
N GLY A 112 3.24 12.93 -28.68
CA GLY A 112 3.88 13.68 -29.76
C GLY A 112 4.14 15.16 -29.44
N THR A 113 5.25 15.70 -29.93
CA THR A 113 5.64 17.12 -29.79
C THR A 113 5.20 17.93 -31.01
N ILE A 114 4.47 19.05 -30.82
CA ILE A 114 3.95 19.87 -31.92
C ILE A 114 4.31 21.34 -31.69
N ALA A 115 4.94 21.99 -32.68
CA ALA A 115 5.48 23.33 -32.52
C ALA A 115 4.42 24.45 -32.41
N ARG A 116 3.30 24.32 -33.13
CA ARG A 116 2.28 25.37 -33.24
C ARG A 116 0.98 25.03 -32.49
N LYS A 117 0.35 26.06 -31.91
CA LYS A 117 -0.90 25.95 -31.16
C LYS A 117 -2.05 25.40 -32.02
N THR A 118 -2.18 25.92 -33.25
CA THR A 118 -3.16 25.50 -34.26
C THR A 118 -3.07 24.02 -34.57
N ASP A 119 -1.84 23.54 -34.76
CA ASP A 119 -1.55 22.19 -35.20
C ASP A 119 -1.79 21.19 -34.06
N MET A 120 -1.51 21.59 -32.81
CA MET A 120 -1.88 20.83 -31.62
C MET A 120 -3.40 20.72 -31.47
N ILE A 121 -4.16 21.80 -31.68
CA ILE A 121 -5.64 21.76 -31.68
C ILE A 121 -6.16 20.82 -32.79
N GLY A 122 -5.64 20.91 -34.01
CA GLY A 122 -6.02 20.03 -35.11
C GLY A 122 -5.63 18.56 -34.88
N HIS A 123 -4.50 18.32 -34.20
CA HIS A 123 -4.06 16.99 -33.78
C HIS A 123 -4.97 16.39 -32.70
N LEU A 124 -5.35 17.16 -31.68
CA LEU A 124 -6.31 16.72 -30.66
C LEU A 124 -7.70 16.44 -31.24
N LYS A 125 -8.17 17.24 -32.20
CA LYS A 125 -9.41 16.95 -32.94
C LYS A 125 -9.34 15.60 -33.68
N ARG A 126 -8.18 15.19 -34.19
CA ARG A 126 -8.02 13.85 -34.80
C ARG A 126 -8.14 12.72 -33.77
N HIS A 127 -7.64 12.89 -32.55
CA HIS A 127 -7.85 11.93 -31.46
C HIS A 127 -9.34 11.81 -31.08
N THR A 128 -10.06 12.93 -30.98
CA THR A 128 -11.52 12.92 -30.75
C THR A 128 -12.26 12.18 -31.86
N ASN A 129 -12.00 12.55 -33.12
CA ASN A 129 -12.76 12.03 -34.27
C ASN A 129 -12.49 10.56 -34.57
N LYS A 130 -11.37 10.00 -34.10
CA LYS A 130 -11.05 8.57 -34.23
C LYS A 130 -11.48 7.71 -33.03
N GLY A 131 -12.05 8.30 -31.97
CA GLY A 131 -12.36 7.57 -30.75
C GLY A 131 -11.13 7.15 -29.91
N GLU A 132 -9.97 7.73 -30.18
CA GLU A 132 -8.70 7.50 -29.46
C GLU A 132 -8.69 8.18 -28.06
N THR A 133 -9.87 8.43 -27.48
CA THR A 133 -10.07 9.19 -26.22
C THR A 133 -9.88 8.36 -24.95
N ARG A 134 -9.79 7.03 -25.07
CA ARG A 134 -9.02 6.22 -24.13
C ARG A 134 -7.59 6.16 -24.63
N ALA A 135 -6.64 6.56 -23.80
CA ALA A 135 -5.22 6.43 -24.08
C ALA A 135 -4.83 4.94 -24.12
N SER A 136 -5.10 4.29 -25.25
CA SER A 136 -4.63 2.96 -25.59
C SER A 136 -3.33 3.14 -26.36
N TYR A 137 -2.20 2.94 -25.69
CA TYR A 137 -0.91 2.89 -26.37
C TYR A 137 -0.87 1.64 -27.25
N THR A 138 -1.05 1.80 -28.56
CA THR A 138 -0.83 0.74 -29.55
C THR A 138 0.66 0.68 -29.89
N PRO A 139 1.40 -0.37 -29.47
CA PRO A 139 2.84 -0.42 -29.67
C PRO A 139 3.19 -0.80 -31.12
N SER A 140 3.31 0.19 -32.00
CA SER A 140 3.99 -0.01 -33.28
C SER A 140 5.51 -0.13 -33.05
N GLY A 141 5.98 -1.32 -32.69
CA GLY A 141 7.40 -1.72 -32.80
C GLY A 141 8.35 -1.17 -31.72
N HIS A 142 8.00 -1.26 -30.43
CA HIS A 142 8.92 -0.96 -29.33
C HIS A 142 9.28 -2.20 -28.51
N THR A 143 10.57 -2.34 -28.18
CA THR A 143 11.13 -3.48 -27.45
C THR A 143 10.67 -3.50 -25.99
N LEU A 144 10.13 -4.64 -25.54
CA LEU A 144 9.80 -4.87 -24.12
C LEU A 144 11.09 -5.06 -23.30
N GLU A 145 11.16 -4.48 -22.10
CA GLU A 145 12.25 -4.72 -21.15
C GLU A 145 11.92 -5.92 -20.28
N ILE A 146 12.85 -6.87 -20.10
CA ILE A 146 12.67 -7.99 -19.17
C ILE A 146 13.31 -7.63 -17.83
N LEU A 147 12.49 -7.44 -16.80
CA LEU A 147 12.94 -7.30 -15.42
C LEU A 147 13.00 -8.68 -14.76
N LYS A 148 14.04 -8.93 -13.97
CA LYS A 148 14.15 -10.12 -13.11
C LYS A 148 14.03 -9.72 -11.63
N GLU A 149 13.03 -10.26 -10.93
CA GLU A 149 12.85 -10.09 -9.49
C GLU A 149 12.61 -11.44 -8.82
N LEU A 150 13.39 -11.75 -7.77
CA LEU A 150 13.35 -13.05 -7.08
C LEU A 150 13.40 -14.24 -8.07
N GLY A 151 14.35 -14.21 -9.01
CA GLY A 151 14.49 -15.23 -10.06
C GLY A 151 13.32 -15.34 -11.06
N THR A 152 12.32 -14.47 -10.98
CA THR A 152 11.13 -14.44 -11.84
C THR A 152 11.28 -13.33 -12.87
N ASN A 153 11.14 -13.67 -14.16
CA ASN A 153 11.30 -12.73 -15.26
C ASN A 153 9.92 -12.15 -15.63
N VAL A 154 9.79 -10.84 -15.80
CA VAL A 154 8.56 -10.22 -16.33
C VAL A 154 8.89 -9.18 -17.38
N GLN A 155 8.14 -9.21 -18.49
CA GLN A 155 8.15 -8.14 -19.48
C GLN A 155 7.47 -6.89 -18.92
N LEU A 156 8.08 -5.74 -19.20
CA LEU A 156 7.61 -4.41 -18.85
C LEU A 156 7.56 -3.56 -20.11
N MET A 157 6.53 -2.71 -20.20
CA MET A 157 6.47 -1.68 -21.23
C MET A 157 7.55 -0.61 -21.01
N PRO A 158 8.04 0.07 -22.06
CA PRO A 158 9.10 1.07 -21.96
C PRO A 158 8.82 2.24 -20.99
N ASN A 159 7.55 2.51 -20.68
CA ASN A 159 7.08 3.56 -19.78
C ASN A 159 6.98 3.14 -18.29
N HIS A 160 7.39 1.92 -17.92
CA HIS A 160 7.27 1.37 -16.55
C HIS A 160 7.94 2.21 -15.44
N ASN A 161 8.88 3.10 -15.78
CA ASN A 161 9.48 4.06 -14.84
C ASN A 161 8.47 5.11 -14.32
N THR A 162 7.31 5.23 -14.96
CA THR A 162 6.16 6.03 -14.50
C THR A 162 4.92 5.12 -14.37
N PRO A 163 4.75 4.39 -13.25
CA PRO A 163 3.68 3.40 -13.08
C PRO A 163 2.26 3.98 -13.25
N GLN A 164 2.08 5.27 -12.90
CA GLN A 164 0.83 6.03 -13.06
C GLN A 164 0.50 6.40 -14.52
N LYS A 165 1.37 6.06 -15.47
CA LYS A 165 1.28 6.36 -16.91
C LYS A 165 1.63 5.16 -17.79
N SER A 166 1.68 3.96 -17.23
CA SER A 166 2.04 2.73 -17.93
C SER A 166 0.93 1.70 -17.82
N ASP A 167 0.50 1.18 -18.96
CA ASP A 167 -0.60 0.20 -19.07
C ASP A 167 -0.28 -1.16 -18.42
N THR A 168 0.97 -1.36 -17.99
CA THR A 168 1.46 -2.55 -17.27
C THR A 168 1.54 -2.37 -15.77
N TYR A 169 1.28 -1.17 -15.24
CA TYR A 169 1.08 -0.90 -13.81
C TYR A 169 2.18 -1.38 -12.82
N PHE A 170 3.36 -1.75 -13.31
CA PHE A 170 4.43 -2.29 -12.49
C PHE A 170 5.19 -1.21 -11.71
N SER A 171 5.50 -1.49 -10.43
CA SER A 171 6.28 -0.60 -9.58
C SER A 171 7.45 -1.33 -8.88
N ARG A 172 8.69 -0.87 -9.16
CA ARG A 172 9.91 -1.30 -8.44
C ARG A 172 9.83 -0.98 -6.93
N LYS A 173 9.10 0.08 -6.56
CA LYS A 173 8.90 0.52 -5.16
C LYS A 173 8.08 -0.46 -4.31
N MET A 174 7.31 -1.33 -4.94
CA MET A 174 6.48 -2.34 -4.27
C MET A 174 7.22 -3.67 -4.01
N LYS A 175 8.54 -3.75 -4.30
CA LYS A 175 9.35 -4.96 -4.04
C LYS A 175 9.23 -5.44 -2.58
N THR A 176 9.36 -4.53 -1.61
CA THR A 176 9.21 -4.86 -0.18
C THR A 176 7.79 -5.32 0.18
N ASN A 177 6.75 -4.77 -0.47
CA ASN A 177 5.38 -5.26 -0.30
C ASN A 177 5.27 -6.71 -0.77
N ARG A 178 5.66 -6.99 -2.03
CA ARG A 178 5.64 -8.34 -2.60
C ARG A 178 6.43 -9.35 -1.76
N GLN A 179 7.59 -8.97 -1.24
CA GLN A 179 8.39 -9.81 -0.33
C GLN A 179 7.66 -10.09 1.01
N LEU A 180 7.03 -9.10 1.64
CA LEU A 180 6.23 -9.30 2.84
C LEU A 180 5.02 -10.23 2.58
N VAL A 181 4.28 -9.99 1.50
CA VAL A 181 3.11 -10.77 1.08
C VAL A 181 3.50 -12.21 0.73
N PHE A 182 4.63 -12.40 0.04
CA PHE A 182 5.21 -13.72 -0.20
C PHE A 182 5.52 -14.43 1.12
N CYS A 183 6.19 -13.74 2.06
CA CYS A 183 6.57 -14.35 3.34
C CYS A 183 5.36 -14.72 4.20
N SER A 184 4.25 -13.96 4.15
CA SER A 184 3.01 -14.33 4.85
C SER A 184 2.28 -15.49 4.18
N LEU A 185 2.29 -15.58 2.85
CA LEU A 185 1.77 -16.77 2.14
C LEU A 185 2.62 -18.01 2.44
N ALA A 186 3.95 -17.88 2.40
CA ALA A 186 4.88 -18.97 2.71
C ALA A 186 4.74 -19.45 4.17
N ALA A 187 4.50 -18.54 5.12
CA ALA A 187 4.22 -18.89 6.51
C ALA A 187 2.90 -19.66 6.65
N LEU A 188 1.82 -19.25 5.95
CA LEU A 188 0.57 -20.01 5.93
C LEU A 188 0.73 -21.38 5.26
N ALA A 189 1.60 -21.49 4.25
CA ALA A 189 1.87 -22.74 3.55
C ALA A 189 2.58 -23.80 4.42
N GLU A 190 3.29 -23.37 5.49
CA GLU A 190 3.80 -24.28 6.53
C GLU A 190 2.70 -24.76 7.49
N GLU A 191 1.65 -23.96 7.73
CA GLU A 191 0.49 -24.35 8.54
C GLU A 191 -0.45 -25.31 7.79
N ARG A 192 -0.59 -25.13 6.47
CA ARG A 192 -1.47 -25.93 5.60
C ARG A 192 -0.99 -25.89 4.15
N SER A 193 -0.99 -27.04 3.48
CA SER A 193 -0.82 -27.13 2.02
C SER A 193 -1.66 -28.28 1.42
N PRO A 194 -2.07 -28.19 0.13
CA PRO A 194 -1.98 -27.02 -0.74
C PRO A 194 -2.99 -25.91 -0.38
N LEU A 195 -2.65 -24.65 -0.67
CA LEU A 195 -3.52 -23.48 -0.48
C LEU A 195 -4.10 -22.95 -1.80
N GLU A 196 -5.40 -22.67 -1.86
CA GLU A 196 -6.00 -21.86 -2.93
C GLU A 196 -5.62 -20.38 -2.76
N CYS A 197 -4.84 -19.84 -3.69
CA CYS A 197 -4.30 -18.48 -3.62
C CYS A 197 -4.84 -17.60 -4.74
N LEU A 198 -5.31 -16.40 -4.40
CA LEU A 198 -5.75 -15.38 -5.35
C LEU A 198 -4.85 -14.15 -5.30
N ASP A 199 -4.17 -13.88 -6.40
CA ASP A 199 -3.60 -12.58 -6.76
C ASP A 199 -4.71 -11.80 -7.49
N ALA A 200 -5.40 -10.90 -6.77
CA ALA A 200 -6.63 -10.28 -7.25
C ALA A 200 -6.40 -9.12 -8.25
N PHE A 201 -5.15 -8.66 -8.38
CA PHE A 201 -4.76 -7.52 -9.23
C PHE A 201 -3.41 -7.81 -9.89
N GLY A 202 -3.42 -8.75 -10.85
CA GLY A 202 -2.20 -9.30 -11.41
C GLY A 202 -1.27 -8.29 -12.08
N ALA A 203 -1.80 -7.35 -12.87
CA ALA A 203 -1.04 -6.44 -13.73
C ALA A 203 -0.03 -7.17 -14.64
N THR A 204 1.24 -7.30 -14.24
CA THR A 204 2.26 -8.12 -14.94
C THR A 204 2.30 -9.58 -14.52
N GLY A 205 1.60 -9.92 -13.43
CA GLY A 205 1.57 -11.25 -12.79
C GLY A 205 2.73 -11.50 -11.84
N ILE A 206 3.67 -10.55 -11.66
CA ILE A 206 4.94 -10.78 -10.93
C ILE A 206 4.77 -11.47 -9.57
N MET A 207 3.71 -11.13 -8.83
CA MET A 207 3.46 -11.64 -7.48
C MET A 207 2.93 -13.08 -7.50
N GLY A 208 1.81 -13.35 -8.18
CA GLY A 208 1.33 -14.73 -8.37
C GLY A 208 2.33 -15.65 -9.06
N LEU A 209 3.12 -15.14 -10.02
CA LEU A 209 4.20 -15.89 -10.66
C LEU A 209 5.31 -16.27 -9.67
N GLN A 210 5.72 -15.34 -8.78
CA GLN A 210 6.67 -15.65 -7.69
C GLN A 210 6.10 -16.72 -6.75
N TRP A 211 4.83 -16.62 -6.34
CA TRP A 211 4.19 -17.63 -5.49
C TRP A 211 4.24 -19.02 -6.14
N ALA A 212 3.76 -19.13 -7.38
CA ALA A 212 3.71 -20.40 -8.09
C ALA A 212 5.11 -21.02 -8.30
N LYS A 213 6.09 -20.20 -8.67
CA LYS A 213 7.46 -20.63 -8.99
C LYS A 213 8.22 -21.16 -7.77
N HIS A 214 8.05 -20.52 -6.62
CA HIS A 214 8.85 -20.79 -5.42
C HIS A 214 8.15 -21.68 -4.39
N LEU A 215 6.82 -21.62 -4.30
CA LEU A 215 6.03 -22.45 -3.36
C LEU A 215 5.48 -23.72 -4.04
N ARG A 216 5.45 -23.76 -5.39
CA ARG A 216 5.15 -24.96 -6.19
C ARG A 216 3.86 -25.67 -5.70
N SER A 217 3.93 -26.97 -5.41
CA SER A 217 2.79 -27.78 -4.97
C SER A 217 2.17 -27.36 -3.63
N ALA A 218 2.80 -26.48 -2.86
CA ALA A 218 2.19 -25.93 -1.64
C ALA A 218 1.06 -24.92 -1.92
N VAL A 219 0.94 -24.41 -3.17
CA VAL A 219 -0.05 -23.41 -3.56
C VAL A 219 -0.69 -23.76 -4.91
N ARG A 220 -1.98 -23.44 -5.06
CA ARG A 220 -2.67 -23.37 -6.36
C ARG A 220 -2.99 -21.90 -6.60
N VAL A 221 -2.36 -21.31 -7.63
CA VAL A 221 -2.38 -19.86 -7.83
C VAL A 221 -3.34 -19.46 -8.94
N THR A 222 -4.20 -18.51 -8.61
CA THR A 222 -5.08 -17.78 -9.52
C THR A 222 -4.58 -16.36 -9.64
N ILE A 223 -4.36 -15.88 -10.87
CA ILE A 223 -4.06 -14.47 -11.15
C ILE A 223 -5.23 -13.92 -11.97
N THR A 224 -5.84 -12.83 -11.53
CA THR A 224 -6.89 -12.14 -12.30
C THR A 224 -6.51 -10.69 -12.57
N ASP A 225 -6.98 -10.17 -13.70
CA ASP A 225 -6.98 -8.74 -13.98
C ASP A 225 -8.21 -8.40 -14.84
N ILE A 226 -8.67 -7.15 -14.79
CA ILE A 226 -9.78 -6.67 -15.63
C ILE A 226 -9.30 -6.24 -17.03
N SER A 227 -8.02 -5.88 -17.15
CA SER A 227 -7.39 -5.42 -18.39
C SER A 227 -6.95 -6.60 -19.27
N ASP A 228 -7.45 -6.64 -20.51
CA ASP A 228 -7.07 -7.65 -21.50
C ASP A 228 -5.55 -7.66 -21.75
N THR A 229 -4.94 -6.47 -21.84
CA THR A 229 -3.50 -6.26 -22.01
C THR A 229 -2.70 -6.87 -20.86
N CYS A 230 -3.15 -6.68 -19.60
CA CYS A 230 -2.51 -7.27 -18.42
C CYS A 230 -2.65 -8.79 -18.44
N VAL A 231 -3.84 -9.32 -18.73
CA VAL A 231 -4.10 -10.77 -18.81
C VAL A 231 -3.23 -11.45 -19.87
N ASN A 232 -3.07 -10.85 -21.06
CA ASN A 232 -2.22 -11.38 -22.11
C ASN A 232 -0.73 -11.33 -21.69
N MET A 233 -0.28 -10.22 -21.09
CA MET A 233 1.07 -10.10 -20.53
C MET A 233 1.35 -11.12 -19.41
N ILE A 234 0.37 -11.43 -18.56
CA ILE A 234 0.51 -12.47 -17.53
C ILE A 234 0.74 -13.84 -18.19
N ARG A 235 0.04 -14.16 -19.29
CA ARG A 235 0.22 -15.42 -20.04
C ARG A 235 1.60 -15.49 -20.70
N GLU A 236 2.08 -14.39 -21.29
CA GLU A 236 3.44 -14.28 -21.84
C GLU A 236 4.50 -14.46 -20.74
N ASN A 237 4.31 -13.81 -19.58
CA ASN A 237 5.18 -13.95 -18.42
C ASN A 237 5.13 -15.35 -17.79
N CYS A 238 4.01 -16.08 -17.85
CA CYS A 238 3.97 -17.51 -17.51
C CYS A 238 4.93 -18.31 -18.41
N GLN A 239 4.87 -18.12 -19.73
CA GLN A 239 5.74 -18.82 -20.69
C GLN A 239 7.23 -18.51 -20.44
N LEU A 240 7.58 -17.24 -20.20
CA LEU A 240 8.94 -16.80 -19.86
C LEU A 240 9.50 -17.40 -18.57
N ASN A 241 8.65 -17.91 -17.68
CA ASN A 241 9.04 -18.56 -16.44
C ASN A 241 8.86 -20.08 -16.43
N GLN A 242 8.52 -20.69 -17.57
CA GLN A 242 8.22 -22.13 -17.67
C GLN A 242 7.06 -22.54 -16.74
N ILE A 243 6.03 -21.71 -16.69
CA ILE A 243 4.78 -21.91 -15.94
C ILE A 243 3.66 -22.24 -16.94
N ARG A 244 2.92 -23.33 -16.69
CA ARG A 244 1.77 -23.72 -17.51
C ARG A 244 0.57 -22.84 -17.13
N VAL A 245 -0.16 -22.33 -18.12
CA VAL A 245 -1.46 -21.70 -17.88
C VAL A 245 -2.54 -22.77 -17.89
N ALA A 246 -3.32 -22.87 -16.82
CA ALA A 246 -4.51 -23.73 -16.78
C ALA A 246 -5.68 -23.08 -17.55
N PRO A 247 -6.53 -23.89 -18.22
CA PRO A 247 -7.86 -23.44 -18.62
C PRO A 247 -8.67 -23.00 -17.39
N TRP A 248 -9.54 -22.00 -17.56
CA TRP A 248 -10.52 -21.63 -16.54
C TRP A 248 -11.51 -22.78 -16.32
N ALA A 249 -11.60 -23.29 -15.09
CA ALA A 249 -12.41 -24.46 -14.76
C ALA A 249 -13.91 -24.18 -14.57
N GLY A 250 -14.32 -22.90 -14.57
CA GLY A 250 -15.70 -22.51 -14.28
C GLY A 250 -16.10 -22.64 -12.80
N PRO A 251 -17.28 -22.12 -12.41
CA PRO A 251 -17.83 -22.32 -11.07
C PRO A 251 -18.48 -23.71 -10.88
N GLU A 252 -18.72 -24.46 -11.96
CA GLU A 252 -19.46 -25.74 -11.92
C GLU A 252 -18.58 -27.00 -11.83
N SER A 253 -17.25 -26.88 -11.85
CA SER A 253 -16.33 -28.02 -11.65
C SER A 253 -16.22 -28.47 -10.18
N GLY A 254 -17.38 -28.65 -9.54
CA GLY A 254 -17.51 -29.16 -8.18
C GLY A 254 -17.43 -30.69 -8.17
N SER A 255 -16.33 -31.23 -7.65
CA SER A 255 -16.18 -32.62 -7.20
C SER A 255 -16.58 -33.72 -8.22
N GLU A 256 -15.82 -33.87 -9.29
CA GLU A 256 -15.51 -35.23 -9.79
C GLU A 256 -14.20 -35.71 -9.17
N SER A 257 -14.33 -36.57 -8.17
CA SER A 257 -13.23 -37.37 -7.66
C SER A 257 -12.93 -38.51 -8.65
N GLY A 258 -11.85 -38.38 -9.42
CA GLY A 258 -11.22 -39.53 -10.09
C GLY A 258 -11.43 -39.64 -11.59
N SER A 259 -10.65 -38.87 -12.34
CA SER A 259 -9.99 -39.42 -13.53
C SER A 259 -8.54 -38.96 -13.54
N GLY A 260 -7.61 -39.92 -13.47
CA GLY A 260 -6.19 -39.63 -13.70
C GLY A 260 -5.95 -39.20 -15.15
N PRO A 261 -4.80 -38.59 -15.47
CA PRO A 261 -4.50 -38.22 -16.85
C PRO A 261 -4.54 -39.46 -17.74
N GLY A 262 -5.48 -39.51 -18.68
CA GLY A 262 -5.57 -40.59 -19.65
C GLY A 262 -4.30 -40.67 -20.50
N PRO A 263 -3.78 -41.87 -20.82
CA PRO A 263 -2.55 -42.03 -21.58
C PRO A 263 -2.79 -41.63 -23.05
N GLY A 264 -2.57 -40.35 -23.38
CA GLY A 264 -3.15 -39.78 -24.60
C GLY A 264 -2.46 -38.57 -25.24
N SER A 265 -1.18 -38.27 -24.95
CA SER A 265 -0.24 -37.62 -25.90
C SER A 265 1.14 -37.38 -25.28
N GLY A 266 2.01 -38.38 -25.34
CA GLY A 266 3.38 -38.26 -24.82
C GLY A 266 4.27 -37.37 -25.70
N ALA A 267 4.31 -36.06 -25.43
CA ALA A 267 5.30 -35.14 -26.04
C ALA A 267 5.51 -33.79 -25.29
N ALA A 268 5.15 -33.64 -24.00
CA ALA A 268 5.32 -32.33 -23.30
C ALA A 268 5.57 -32.33 -21.78
N GLU A 269 5.53 -33.48 -21.08
CA GLU A 269 5.51 -33.54 -19.60
C GLU A 269 6.69 -32.84 -18.88
N GLY A 270 7.86 -32.71 -19.53
CA GLY A 270 9.10 -32.26 -18.87
C GLY A 270 9.39 -30.75 -18.86
N ARG A 271 8.52 -29.89 -19.43
CA ARG A 271 8.87 -28.47 -19.69
C ARG A 271 8.38 -27.44 -18.65
N TYR A 272 7.38 -27.77 -17.84
CA TYR A 272 6.72 -26.80 -16.95
C TYR A 272 6.87 -27.18 -15.47
N LEU A 273 7.26 -26.22 -14.64
CA LEU A 273 7.57 -26.46 -13.22
C LEU A 273 6.35 -26.39 -12.28
N THR A 274 5.27 -25.74 -12.74
CA THR A 274 4.06 -25.47 -11.98
C THR A 274 2.95 -24.98 -12.93
N THR A 275 1.71 -24.91 -12.43
CA THR A 275 0.53 -24.45 -13.17
C THR A 275 -0.14 -23.28 -12.47
N VAL A 276 -0.58 -22.28 -13.25
CA VAL A 276 -1.28 -21.07 -12.78
C VAL A 276 -2.55 -20.86 -13.59
N GLU A 277 -3.64 -20.50 -12.94
CA GLU A 277 -4.89 -20.11 -13.59
C GLU A 277 -4.88 -18.59 -13.85
N VAL A 278 -5.19 -18.16 -15.08
CA VAL A 278 -5.07 -16.74 -15.50
C VAL A 278 -6.35 -16.24 -16.14
N ASN A 279 -7.06 -15.36 -15.42
CA ASN A 279 -8.43 -14.96 -15.71
C ASN A 279 -8.55 -13.47 -16.07
N LYS A 280 -9.50 -13.18 -16.96
CA LYS A 280 -9.94 -11.80 -17.26
C LYS A 280 -11.25 -11.53 -16.55
N MET A 281 -11.18 -10.98 -15.34
CA MET A 281 -12.37 -10.73 -14.53
C MET A 281 -12.14 -9.71 -13.43
N ASP A 282 -13.20 -9.00 -13.03
CA ASP A 282 -13.18 -8.13 -11.87
C ASP A 282 -12.92 -8.93 -10.58
N ALA A 283 -12.09 -8.36 -9.70
CA ALA A 283 -11.70 -8.97 -8.42
C ALA A 283 -12.90 -9.36 -7.55
N ASN A 284 -13.98 -8.56 -7.55
CA ASN A 284 -15.19 -8.88 -6.78
C ASN A 284 -15.87 -10.14 -7.30
N VAL A 285 -15.90 -10.34 -8.62
CA VAL A 285 -16.59 -11.49 -9.22
C VAL A 285 -15.85 -12.77 -8.89
N ILE A 286 -14.52 -12.84 -9.02
CA ILE A 286 -13.77 -14.08 -8.75
C ILE A 286 -13.90 -14.53 -7.28
N MET A 287 -13.91 -13.57 -6.35
CA MET A 287 -14.11 -13.85 -4.93
C MET A 287 -15.54 -14.31 -4.60
N HIS A 288 -16.54 -13.96 -5.42
CA HIS A 288 -17.90 -14.49 -5.30
C HIS A 288 -18.08 -15.87 -5.96
N LEU A 289 -17.32 -16.19 -7.01
CA LEU A 289 -17.45 -17.48 -7.71
C LEU A 289 -16.89 -18.67 -6.92
N ARG A 290 -15.78 -18.52 -6.17
CA ARG A 290 -15.21 -19.64 -5.41
C ARG A 290 -14.46 -19.23 -4.14
N PRO A 291 -14.34 -20.14 -3.15
CA PRO A 291 -13.59 -19.90 -1.92
C PRO A 291 -12.08 -20.00 -2.10
N PHE A 292 -11.34 -19.11 -1.44
CA PHE A 292 -9.87 -19.08 -1.39
C PHE A 292 -9.34 -19.19 0.03
N ASP A 293 -8.09 -19.63 0.14
CA ASP A 293 -7.33 -19.78 1.38
C ASP A 293 -6.43 -18.59 1.68
N TYR A 294 -5.90 -17.97 0.62
CA TYR A 294 -5.13 -16.76 0.67
C TYR A 294 -5.63 -15.79 -0.41
N ILE A 295 -6.08 -14.61 -0.01
CA ILE A 295 -6.52 -13.55 -0.92
C ILE A 295 -5.59 -12.36 -0.73
N HIS A 296 -5.00 -11.85 -1.81
CA HIS A 296 -4.27 -10.58 -1.79
C HIS A 296 -4.96 -9.50 -2.63
N LEU A 297 -5.14 -8.33 -2.04
CA LEU A 297 -5.72 -7.14 -2.68
C LEU A 297 -4.66 -6.02 -2.73
N ASP A 298 -4.12 -5.71 -3.92
CA ASP A 298 -3.29 -4.51 -4.18
C ASP A 298 -3.88 -3.64 -5.31
N PRO A 299 -5.07 -3.03 -5.12
CA PRO A 299 -5.63 -2.10 -6.08
C PRO A 299 -4.92 -0.73 -6.02
N PHE A 300 -4.99 0.01 -7.13
CA PHE A 300 -4.59 1.41 -7.14
C PHE A 300 -5.49 2.25 -6.24
N GLY A 301 -4.91 2.88 -5.22
CA GLY A 301 -5.62 3.72 -4.27
C GLY A 301 -6.12 2.95 -3.04
N SER A 302 -7.42 2.66 -3.00
CA SER A 302 -8.10 2.12 -1.81
C SER A 302 -8.67 0.73 -2.06
N ALA A 303 -8.39 -0.20 -1.14
CA ALA A 303 -8.89 -1.57 -1.21
C ALA A 303 -10.32 -1.75 -0.66
N VAL A 304 -10.93 -0.71 -0.09
CA VAL A 304 -12.25 -0.77 0.57
C VAL A 304 -13.32 -1.38 -0.33
N HIS A 305 -13.31 -1.04 -1.62
CA HIS A 305 -14.29 -1.49 -2.61
C HIS A 305 -14.34 -3.02 -2.83
N PHE A 306 -13.32 -3.76 -2.36
CA PHE A 306 -13.16 -5.20 -2.58
C PHE A 306 -13.29 -6.03 -1.30
N LEU A 307 -13.40 -5.37 -0.12
CA LEU A 307 -13.40 -6.06 1.17
C LEU A 307 -14.62 -6.96 1.37
N ASP A 308 -15.81 -6.52 0.99
CA ASP A 308 -17.05 -7.31 1.12
C ASP A 308 -16.99 -8.61 0.32
N ALA A 309 -16.46 -8.55 -0.91
CA ALA A 309 -16.27 -9.73 -1.75
C ALA A 309 -15.23 -10.70 -1.15
N ALA A 310 -14.09 -10.17 -0.68
CA ALA A 310 -13.04 -10.98 -0.04
C ALA A 310 -13.57 -11.74 1.18
N PHE A 311 -14.35 -11.09 2.05
CA PHE A 311 -14.89 -11.72 3.25
C PHE A 311 -16.12 -12.61 3.01
N ARG A 312 -16.70 -12.64 1.81
CA ARG A 312 -17.86 -13.51 1.52
C ARG A 312 -17.47 -14.98 1.60
N ASN A 313 -16.55 -15.42 0.74
CA ASN A 313 -16.21 -16.83 0.52
C ASN A 313 -14.84 -17.28 1.05
N VAL A 314 -14.01 -16.39 1.59
CA VAL A 314 -12.74 -16.80 2.24
C VAL A 314 -12.97 -17.93 3.26
N ARG A 315 -12.12 -18.96 3.21
CA ARG A 315 -12.25 -20.13 4.09
C ARG A 315 -11.93 -19.77 5.55
N ASN A 316 -12.46 -20.56 6.49
CA ASN A 316 -12.08 -20.43 7.90
C ASN A 316 -10.57 -20.68 8.06
N LEU A 317 -9.90 -19.88 8.90
CA LEU A 317 -8.44 -19.84 9.03
C LEU A 317 -7.69 -19.45 7.74
N GLY A 318 -8.41 -19.01 6.69
CA GLY A 318 -7.82 -18.36 5.53
C GLY A 318 -7.25 -17.00 5.91
N VAL A 319 -6.43 -16.43 5.02
CA VAL A 319 -5.78 -15.13 5.20
C VAL A 319 -6.22 -14.15 4.12
N VAL A 320 -6.56 -12.93 4.54
CA VAL A 320 -6.78 -11.79 3.64
C VAL A 320 -5.64 -10.80 3.87
N SER A 321 -4.93 -10.50 2.79
CA SER A 321 -3.80 -9.59 2.73
C SER A 321 -4.23 -8.36 1.91
N VAL A 322 -4.15 -7.17 2.50
CA VAL A 322 -4.72 -5.94 1.93
C VAL A 322 -3.66 -4.86 1.90
N THR A 323 -3.33 -4.41 0.70
CA THR A 323 -2.48 -3.25 0.45
C THR A 323 -3.35 -2.05 0.08
N SER A 324 -3.06 -0.87 0.64
CA SER A 324 -3.66 0.39 0.24
C SER A 324 -2.57 1.44 0.00
N THR A 325 -2.70 2.16 -1.11
CA THR A 325 -1.71 3.12 -1.63
C THR A 325 -2.23 4.57 -1.65
N ASP A 326 -3.51 4.79 -1.32
CA ASP A 326 -4.11 6.12 -1.18
C ASP A 326 -3.61 6.88 0.07
N THR A 327 -2.40 7.44 -0.03
CA THR A 327 -1.83 8.33 1.00
C THR A 327 -2.58 9.64 1.21
N GLY A 328 -3.62 9.93 0.41
CA GLY A 328 -4.53 11.06 0.61
C GLY A 328 -5.50 10.75 1.75
N SER A 329 -6.22 9.63 1.64
CA SER A 329 -7.15 9.16 2.68
C SER A 329 -6.44 8.58 3.89
N LEU A 330 -5.43 7.72 3.66
CA LEU A 330 -4.72 6.98 4.74
C LEU A 330 -4.08 7.92 5.77
N TYR A 331 -3.50 9.02 5.30
CA TYR A 331 -2.80 10.00 6.15
C TYR A 331 -3.60 11.29 6.37
N ALA A 332 -4.94 11.18 6.33
CA ALA A 332 -5.91 12.23 6.64
C ALA A 332 -5.67 13.58 5.91
N LYS A 333 -5.06 13.57 4.73
CA LYS A 333 -4.84 14.77 3.90
C LYS A 333 -6.14 15.25 3.27
N THR A 334 -7.08 14.33 3.04
CA THR A 334 -8.41 14.58 2.46
C THR A 334 -9.50 13.99 3.36
N PRO A 335 -9.87 14.65 4.48
CA PRO A 335 -10.77 14.10 5.50
C PRO A 335 -12.11 13.61 4.95
N ASN A 336 -12.70 14.32 3.98
CA ASN A 336 -13.97 13.91 3.35
C ASN A 336 -13.86 12.60 2.55
N VAL A 337 -12.67 12.27 2.02
CA VAL A 337 -12.43 10.99 1.34
C VAL A 337 -12.16 9.90 2.38
N THR A 338 -11.37 10.21 3.42
CA THR A 338 -11.13 9.33 4.57
C THR A 338 -12.44 8.88 5.22
N LEU A 339 -13.37 9.81 5.45
CA LEU A 339 -14.69 9.54 6.02
C LEU A 339 -15.55 8.65 5.09
N ARG A 340 -15.54 8.89 3.78
CA ARG A 340 -16.29 8.06 2.82
C ARG A 340 -15.74 6.65 2.64
N HIS A 341 -14.42 6.48 2.66
CA HIS A 341 -13.78 5.17 2.43
C HIS A 341 -13.69 4.35 3.73
N TYR A 342 -13.36 4.97 4.86
CA TYR A 342 -13.06 4.25 6.10
C TYR A 342 -14.03 4.55 7.25
N GLY A 343 -14.98 5.47 7.09
CA GLY A 343 -15.90 5.86 8.17
C GLY A 343 -15.23 6.56 9.35
N ALA A 344 -13.97 6.99 9.20
CA ALA A 344 -13.14 7.49 10.29
C ALA A 344 -12.90 9.00 10.20
N ALA A 345 -13.03 9.69 11.33
CA ALA A 345 -12.61 11.08 11.52
C ALA A 345 -11.20 11.10 12.13
N LEU A 346 -10.22 11.63 11.40
CA LEU A 346 -8.81 11.68 11.82
C LEU A 346 -8.24 13.10 11.68
N VAL A 347 -7.29 13.44 12.54
CA VAL A 347 -6.46 14.65 12.46
C VAL A 347 -5.00 14.28 12.17
N ARG A 348 -4.16 15.28 11.88
CA ARG A 348 -2.70 15.07 11.80
C ARG A 348 -2.11 14.84 13.19
N THR A 349 -1.24 13.84 13.29
CA THR A 349 -0.53 13.39 14.49
C THR A 349 0.83 12.85 14.05
N GLU A 350 1.85 12.79 14.91
CA GLU A 350 3.16 12.22 14.55
C GLU A 350 3.08 10.70 14.28
N TYR A 351 2.14 10.03 14.95
CA TYR A 351 1.86 8.59 14.79
C TYR A 351 0.83 8.27 13.70
N TYR A 352 0.63 9.17 12.72
CA TYR A 352 -0.36 9.05 11.63
C TYR A 352 -0.26 7.72 10.84
N ARG A 353 0.92 7.11 10.76
CA ARG A 353 1.12 5.82 10.08
C ARG A 353 0.47 4.66 10.83
N GLU A 354 0.51 4.67 12.16
CA GLU A 354 -0.21 3.71 12.98
C GLU A 354 -1.72 3.96 12.93
N LEU A 355 -2.16 5.22 12.92
CA LEU A 355 -3.58 5.56 12.70
C LEU A 355 -4.09 5.00 11.36
N ALA A 356 -3.30 5.13 10.29
CA ALA A 356 -3.64 4.60 8.98
C ALA A 356 -3.81 3.07 9.00
N ALA A 357 -2.86 2.35 9.61
CA ALA A 357 -2.95 0.91 9.83
C ALA A 357 -4.22 0.50 10.61
N ARG A 358 -4.47 1.15 11.75
CA ARG A 358 -5.64 0.87 12.61
C ARG A 358 -6.98 1.23 11.95
N MET A 359 -6.99 2.21 11.04
CA MET A 359 -8.16 2.57 10.24
C MET A 359 -8.43 1.58 9.11
N VAL A 360 -7.39 1.05 8.44
CA VAL A 360 -7.57 -0.02 7.44
C VAL A 360 -8.07 -1.29 8.14
N LEU A 361 -7.51 -1.65 9.29
CA LEU A 361 -7.97 -2.79 10.11
C LEU A 361 -9.43 -2.64 10.58
N ASP A 362 -9.87 -1.43 10.90
CA ASP A 362 -11.26 -1.14 11.23
C ASP A 362 -12.21 -1.44 10.06
N ALA A 363 -11.91 -0.96 8.85
CA ALA A 363 -12.70 -1.25 7.66
C ALA A 363 -12.71 -2.76 7.32
N VAL A 364 -11.56 -3.43 7.45
CA VAL A 364 -11.41 -4.89 7.28
C VAL A 364 -12.25 -5.66 8.29
N ALA A 365 -12.22 -5.28 9.58
CA ALA A 365 -13.02 -5.91 10.63
C ALA A 365 -14.52 -5.77 10.38
N ARG A 366 -15.00 -4.59 9.98
CA ARG A 366 -16.43 -4.37 9.65
C ARG A 366 -16.89 -5.21 8.46
N ALA A 367 -16.06 -5.35 7.42
CA ALA A 367 -16.37 -6.18 6.26
C ALA A 367 -16.44 -7.68 6.61
N ALA A 368 -15.51 -8.15 7.45
CA ALA A 368 -15.56 -9.50 8.01
C ALA A 368 -16.83 -9.74 8.84
N ALA A 369 -17.17 -8.78 9.73
CA ALA A 369 -18.30 -8.89 10.63
C ALA A 369 -19.65 -8.98 9.90
N ARG A 370 -19.83 -8.22 8.80
CA ARG A 370 -21.02 -8.34 7.90
C ARG A 370 -21.23 -9.76 7.37
N CYS A 371 -20.17 -10.56 7.29
CA CYS A 371 -20.23 -11.95 6.83
C CYS A 371 -20.17 -12.98 7.97
N SER A 372 -20.45 -12.58 9.23
CA SER A 372 -20.31 -13.40 10.46
C SER A 372 -18.92 -14.02 10.63
N LYS A 373 -17.87 -13.21 10.39
CA LYS A 373 -16.46 -13.58 10.58
C LYS A 373 -15.75 -12.52 11.43
N GLY A 374 -14.90 -12.98 12.33
CA GLY A 374 -13.91 -12.16 13.02
C GLY A 374 -12.56 -12.12 12.30
N ILE A 375 -11.66 -11.29 12.80
CA ILE A 375 -10.28 -11.18 12.32
C ILE A 375 -9.26 -11.30 13.45
N GLU A 376 -8.13 -11.93 13.13
CA GLU A 376 -6.91 -11.90 13.91
C GLU A 376 -5.82 -11.21 13.08
N VAL A 377 -5.13 -10.21 13.64
CA VAL A 377 -4.10 -9.45 12.92
C VAL A 377 -2.77 -10.17 13.01
N LEU A 378 -2.25 -10.61 11.86
CA LEU A 378 -0.97 -11.30 11.77
C LEU A 378 0.19 -10.31 11.60
N LEU A 379 -0.01 -9.30 10.75
CA LEU A 379 0.98 -8.30 10.36
C LEU A 379 0.28 -6.99 9.99
N SER A 380 0.89 -5.85 10.36
CA SER A 380 0.49 -4.52 9.90
C SER A 380 1.71 -3.63 9.67
N VAL A 381 1.83 -3.04 8.48
CA VAL A 381 3.01 -2.30 8.02
C VAL A 381 2.57 -0.99 7.36
N ALA A 382 3.20 0.12 7.71
CA ALA A 382 2.92 1.45 7.15
C ALA A 382 4.23 2.16 6.76
N VAL A 383 4.61 2.02 5.48
CA VAL A 383 5.79 2.66 4.89
C VAL A 383 5.40 3.88 4.06
N GLU A 384 6.38 4.58 3.49
CA GLU A 384 6.14 5.79 2.68
C GLU A 384 5.19 5.55 1.49
N HIS A 385 5.16 4.32 0.94
CA HIS A 385 4.49 4.02 -0.33
C HIS A 385 3.17 3.24 -0.19
N PHE A 386 2.97 2.52 0.92
CA PHE A 386 1.78 1.68 1.13
C PHE A 386 1.52 1.42 2.61
N VAL A 387 0.27 1.10 2.93
CA VAL A 387 -0.14 0.42 4.16
C VAL A 387 -0.54 -1.00 3.79
N LEU A 388 0.08 -2.00 4.41
CA LEU A 388 -0.22 -3.43 4.23
C LEU A 388 -0.73 -3.98 5.55
N VAL A 389 -1.89 -4.63 5.53
CA VAL A 389 -2.41 -5.42 6.66
C VAL A 389 -2.65 -6.85 6.24
N VAL A 390 -2.37 -7.81 7.11
CA VAL A 390 -2.58 -9.23 6.86
C VAL A 390 -3.34 -9.81 8.05
N VAL A 391 -4.51 -10.37 7.78
CA VAL A 391 -5.42 -10.89 8.81
C VAL A 391 -5.80 -12.33 8.56
N ARG A 392 -5.81 -13.15 9.61
CA ARG A 392 -6.43 -14.49 9.60
C ARG A 392 -7.93 -14.34 9.87
N VAL A 393 -8.75 -15.13 9.19
CA VAL A 393 -10.20 -15.06 9.27
C VAL A 393 -10.76 -16.13 10.20
N LEU A 394 -11.56 -15.71 11.18
CA LEU A 394 -12.16 -16.57 12.20
C LEU A 394 -13.68 -16.66 11.97
N ARG A 395 -14.20 -17.80 11.51
CA ARG A 395 -15.64 -17.96 11.22
C ARG A 395 -16.46 -18.08 12.51
N GLY A 396 -17.58 -17.35 12.58
CA GLY A 396 -18.60 -17.48 13.62
C GLY A 396 -19.07 -16.12 14.16
N PRO A 397 -20.36 -15.96 14.52
CA PRO A 397 -20.89 -14.70 15.07
C PRO A 397 -20.09 -14.20 16.29
N SER A 398 -19.77 -15.09 17.24
CA SER A 398 -19.01 -14.72 18.44
C SER A 398 -17.60 -14.16 18.14
N GLN A 399 -16.98 -14.59 17.03
CA GLN A 399 -15.69 -14.07 16.56
C GLN A 399 -15.85 -12.70 15.88
N ALA A 400 -16.95 -12.50 15.14
CA ALA A 400 -17.32 -11.20 14.59
C ALA A 400 -17.58 -10.18 15.72
N ASP A 401 -18.39 -10.56 16.72
CA ASP A 401 -18.68 -9.72 17.89
C ASP A 401 -17.39 -9.31 18.61
N GLU A 402 -16.49 -10.26 18.87
CA GLU A 402 -15.21 -9.99 19.53
C GLU A 402 -14.30 -9.07 18.71
N SER A 403 -14.32 -9.19 17.39
CA SER A 403 -13.61 -8.25 16.51
C SER A 403 -14.24 -6.85 16.55
N MET A 404 -15.56 -6.75 16.65
CA MET A 404 -16.28 -5.48 16.79
C MET A 404 -16.03 -4.79 18.15
N ARG A 405 -15.84 -5.54 19.25
CA ARG A 405 -15.44 -4.98 20.58
C ARG A 405 -14.07 -4.29 20.58
N ARG A 406 -13.24 -4.59 19.58
CA ARG A 406 -11.91 -3.99 19.34
C ARG A 406 -11.97 -2.76 18.45
N LEU A 407 -13.15 -2.35 17.95
CA LEU A 407 -13.32 -1.10 17.22
C LEU A 407 -13.69 0.01 18.20
N ARG A 408 -12.75 0.94 18.45
CA ARG A 408 -12.88 1.95 19.51
C ARG A 408 -12.55 3.34 18.98
N ARG A 409 -13.12 4.35 19.62
CA ARG A 409 -12.75 5.76 19.43
C ARG A 409 -11.52 6.07 20.29
N LEU A 410 -10.68 6.98 19.82
CA LEU A 410 -9.44 7.39 20.46
C LEU A 410 -9.54 8.85 20.91
N VAL A 411 -9.37 9.14 22.19
CA VAL A 411 -9.13 10.52 22.65
C VAL A 411 -7.64 10.83 22.43
N HIS A 412 -7.33 12.01 21.93
CA HIS A 412 -5.96 12.46 21.64
C HIS A 412 -5.78 13.93 22.03
N CYS A 413 -4.71 14.24 22.76
CA CYS A 413 -4.33 15.62 23.06
C CYS A 413 -3.53 16.19 21.90
N GLN A 414 -4.03 17.29 21.30
CA GLN A 414 -3.39 17.95 20.17
C GLN A 414 -2.07 18.67 20.54
N TRP A 415 -1.70 18.70 21.81
CA TRP A 415 -0.51 19.41 22.33
C TRP A 415 0.63 18.49 22.77
N CYS A 416 0.33 17.46 23.55
CA CYS A 416 1.33 16.53 24.09
C CYS A 416 1.25 15.11 23.49
N GLU A 417 0.33 14.89 22.54
CA GLU A 417 0.03 13.59 21.91
C GLU A 417 -0.41 12.44 22.85
N GLU A 418 -0.64 12.73 24.13
CA GLU A 418 -1.26 11.82 25.09
C GLU A 418 -2.59 11.30 24.54
N ARG A 419 -2.86 10.00 24.71
CA ARG A 419 -3.93 9.34 23.94
C ARG A 419 -4.46 8.05 24.57
N LEU A 420 -5.77 7.89 24.54
CA LEU A 420 -6.48 6.81 25.22
C LEU A 420 -7.65 6.27 24.39
N PHE A 421 -7.72 4.95 24.20
CA PHE A 421 -8.90 4.31 23.61
C PHE A 421 -10.08 4.32 24.59
N LEU A 422 -11.23 4.84 24.15
CA LEU A 422 -12.46 4.83 24.93
C LEU A 422 -12.96 3.40 25.16
N LYS A 423 -13.41 3.13 26.39
CA LYS A 423 -14.07 1.86 26.73
C LYS A 423 -15.44 1.77 26.04
N GLN A 424 -15.88 0.55 25.78
CA GLN A 424 -17.20 0.30 25.18
C GLN A 424 -18.30 0.65 26.19
N GLY A 425 -19.36 1.31 25.75
CA GLY A 425 -20.48 1.73 26.60
C GLY A 425 -20.34 3.11 27.28
N THR A 426 -19.25 3.86 27.05
CA THR A 426 -19.18 5.26 27.46
C THR A 426 -20.14 6.11 26.61
N SER A 427 -21.22 6.58 27.22
CA SER A 427 -22.22 7.47 26.63
C SER A 427 -21.59 8.74 26.09
N ILE A 428 -21.99 9.17 24.89
CA ILE A 428 -21.62 10.48 24.32
C ILE A 428 -22.69 11.54 24.62
N ASP A 429 -23.91 11.10 24.94
CA ASP A 429 -25.10 11.94 24.92
C ASP A 429 -25.29 12.64 26.27
N GLY A 430 -25.08 13.96 26.27
CA GLY A 430 -25.13 14.82 27.45
C GLY A 430 -24.72 16.25 27.13
N GLU A 431 -25.59 17.00 26.43
CA GLU A 431 -25.49 18.46 26.44
C GLU A 431 -25.61 18.96 27.90
N GLY A 432 -24.57 19.64 28.39
CA GLY A 432 -24.55 20.25 29.72
C GLY A 432 -23.67 19.57 30.78
N SER A 433 -23.18 18.34 30.56
CA SER A 433 -22.27 17.68 31.50
C SER A 433 -21.18 16.87 30.78
N THR A 434 -20.02 17.50 30.54
CA THR A 434 -18.84 16.85 29.94
C THR A 434 -18.38 15.63 30.77
N PRO A 435 -18.57 14.37 30.30
CA PRO A 435 -18.14 13.20 31.03
C PRO A 435 -16.66 12.99 30.73
N ILE A 436 -15.80 13.58 31.57
CA ILE A 436 -14.48 13.06 31.97
C ILE A 436 -13.71 12.36 30.82
N TYR A 437 -13.52 13.07 29.69
CA TYR A 437 -12.59 12.67 28.62
C TYR A 437 -11.15 13.03 29.01
N THR A 438 -10.80 12.80 30.28
CA THR A 438 -9.55 13.22 30.88
C THR A 438 -8.45 12.26 30.45
N LEU A 439 -7.72 12.67 29.42
CA LEU A 439 -6.39 12.14 29.15
C LEU A 439 -5.52 12.33 30.41
N PRO A 440 -4.55 11.44 30.68
CA PRO A 440 -3.64 11.59 31.83
C PRO A 440 -2.87 12.92 31.89
N CYS A 441 -2.79 13.67 30.78
CA CYS A 441 -2.12 14.96 30.71
C CYS A 441 -2.93 16.11 31.35
N SER A 442 -2.24 17.03 32.02
CA SER A 442 -2.83 18.26 32.58
C SER A 442 -3.11 19.37 31.56
N CYS A 443 -2.84 19.16 30.26
CA CYS A 443 -2.93 20.17 29.21
C CYS A 443 -4.27 20.92 29.14
N HIS A 444 -5.39 20.27 29.51
CA HIS A 444 -6.71 20.93 29.53
C HIS A 444 -6.82 22.05 30.58
N GLY A 445 -6.10 21.95 31.70
CA GLY A 445 -6.09 22.97 32.75
C GLY A 445 -5.03 24.05 32.58
N THR A 446 -4.02 23.83 31.72
CA THR A 446 -2.88 24.74 31.53
C THR A 446 -2.90 25.53 30.22
N LEU A 447 -3.74 25.14 29.25
CA LEU A 447 -3.81 25.75 27.93
C LEU A 447 -5.25 26.19 27.61
N PRO A 448 -5.45 27.35 26.95
CA PRO A 448 -6.78 27.81 26.60
C PRO A 448 -7.41 26.95 25.48
N GLY A 449 -8.71 26.69 25.59
CA GLY A 449 -9.51 26.02 24.56
C GLY A 449 -9.64 24.50 24.73
N LYS A 450 -10.19 23.84 23.71
CA LYS A 450 -10.34 22.37 23.68
C LYS A 450 -9.02 21.75 23.23
N THR A 451 -8.30 21.13 24.15
CA THR A 451 -6.99 20.50 23.88
C THR A 451 -7.07 19.04 23.46
N ALA A 452 -8.23 18.40 23.66
CA ALA A 452 -8.47 16.99 23.34
C ALA A 452 -9.52 16.83 22.24
N VAL A 453 -9.27 15.90 21.32
CA VAL A 453 -10.16 15.53 20.20
C VAL A 453 -10.44 14.04 20.19
N ILE A 454 -11.59 13.64 19.64
CA ILE A 454 -11.98 12.24 19.47
C ILE A 454 -11.75 11.83 18.01
N LEU A 455 -11.00 10.75 17.82
CA LEU A 455 -10.59 10.20 16.53
C LEU A 455 -11.18 8.81 16.30
N GLY A 456 -11.27 8.42 15.03
CA GLY A 456 -11.64 7.07 14.59
C GLY A 456 -13.08 6.94 14.09
N PRO A 457 -13.70 5.74 14.16
CA PRO A 457 -13.22 4.59 14.94
C PRO A 457 -11.97 3.92 14.37
N LEU A 458 -11.30 3.14 15.20
CA LEU A 458 -9.99 2.53 14.94
C LEU A 458 -9.92 1.14 15.58
N TRP A 459 -9.17 0.23 14.97
CA TRP A 459 -8.78 -1.01 15.63
C TRP A 459 -7.88 -0.74 16.84
N SER A 460 -8.35 -1.09 18.04
CA SER A 460 -7.61 -0.95 19.30
C SER A 460 -6.83 -2.20 19.69
N GLY A 461 -6.96 -3.31 18.95
CA GLY A 461 -6.30 -4.59 19.27
C GLY A 461 -4.80 -4.62 18.92
N PRO A 462 -4.18 -5.82 18.98
CA PRO A 462 -2.80 -6.03 18.54
C PRO A 462 -2.66 -5.74 17.03
N LEU A 463 -1.45 -5.35 16.62
CA LEU A 463 -1.10 -5.14 15.20
C LEU A 463 -0.19 -6.24 14.62
N PHE A 464 0.26 -7.17 15.46
CA PHE A 464 1.27 -8.17 15.15
C PHE A 464 0.97 -9.48 15.87
N HIS A 465 1.29 -10.61 15.22
CA HIS A 465 1.31 -11.93 15.83
C HIS A 465 2.75 -12.47 15.83
N SER A 466 3.45 -12.40 16.97
CA SER A 466 4.91 -12.61 17.06
C SER A 466 5.37 -13.97 16.51
N PHE A 467 4.62 -15.04 16.76
CA PHE A 467 4.94 -16.36 16.20
C PHE A 467 4.85 -16.39 14.67
N PHE A 468 3.88 -15.68 14.08
CA PHE A 468 3.72 -15.61 12.62
C PHE A 468 4.86 -14.80 12.00
N LEU A 469 5.26 -13.69 12.64
CA LEU A 469 6.44 -12.91 12.23
C LEU A 469 7.74 -13.74 12.27
N ARG A 470 7.92 -14.63 13.26
CA ARG A 470 9.06 -15.56 13.30
C ARG A 470 9.04 -16.54 12.11
N THR A 471 7.87 -17.06 11.74
CA THR A 471 7.72 -17.92 10.55
C THR A 471 7.97 -17.14 9.26
N MET A 472 7.47 -15.91 9.13
CA MET A 472 7.77 -15.02 8.01
C MET A 472 9.28 -14.75 7.88
N LEU A 473 10.00 -14.56 8.99
CA LEU A 473 11.46 -14.36 8.98
C LEU A 473 12.19 -15.62 8.48
N LYS A 474 11.77 -16.83 8.89
CA LYS A 474 12.30 -18.10 8.38
C LYS A 474 12.07 -18.23 6.87
N ALA A 475 10.88 -17.87 6.38
CA ALA A 475 10.57 -17.86 4.94
C ALA A 475 11.46 -16.85 4.18
N ALA A 476 11.63 -15.64 4.70
CA ALA A 476 12.50 -14.62 4.09
C ALA A 476 13.97 -15.08 3.98
N VAL A 477 14.47 -15.83 4.97
CA VAL A 477 15.80 -16.45 4.92
C VAL A 477 15.85 -17.60 3.90
N ARG A 478 14.88 -18.54 3.93
CA ARG A 478 14.83 -19.70 3.03
C ARG A 478 14.78 -19.31 1.55
N HIS A 479 14.09 -18.22 1.23
CA HIS A 479 13.94 -17.70 -0.14
C HIS A 479 14.89 -16.53 -0.47
N SER A 480 15.97 -16.36 0.29
CA SER A 480 17.04 -15.37 0.03
C SER A 480 16.55 -13.92 -0.14
N MET A 481 15.53 -13.52 0.63
CA MET A 481 14.95 -12.17 0.62
C MET A 481 15.66 -11.22 1.58
N GLU A 482 16.97 -11.01 1.39
CA GLU A 482 17.80 -10.25 2.33
C GLU A 482 17.26 -8.83 2.61
N ASP A 483 16.73 -8.14 1.59
CA ASP A 483 16.20 -6.77 1.71
C ASP A 483 15.07 -6.61 2.76
N VAL A 484 14.23 -7.64 2.95
CA VAL A 484 13.05 -7.56 3.82
C VAL A 484 13.34 -8.04 5.25
N GLN A 485 14.41 -8.81 5.46
CA GLN A 485 14.75 -9.38 6.76
C GLN A 485 14.97 -8.31 7.86
N PRO A 486 15.62 -7.15 7.63
CA PRO A 486 15.74 -6.10 8.64
C PRO A 486 14.39 -5.55 9.08
N LEU A 487 13.45 -5.38 8.14
CA LEU A 487 12.09 -4.92 8.46
C LEU A 487 11.34 -5.96 9.30
N ILE A 488 11.35 -7.24 8.91
CA ILE A 488 10.69 -8.31 9.69
C ILE A 488 11.31 -8.44 11.09
N LYS A 489 12.64 -8.29 11.23
CA LYS A 489 13.31 -8.26 12.55
C LYS A 489 12.83 -7.09 13.41
N THR A 490 12.72 -5.88 12.85
CA THR A 490 12.17 -4.71 13.58
C THR A 490 10.73 -4.94 14.02
N LEU A 491 9.88 -5.48 13.15
CA LEU A 491 8.47 -5.79 13.46
C LEU A 491 8.36 -6.88 14.54
N LEU A 492 9.26 -7.87 14.52
CA LEU A 492 9.34 -8.89 15.56
C LEU A 492 9.73 -8.27 16.90
N CYS A 493 10.74 -7.38 16.94
CA CYS A 493 11.08 -6.63 18.14
C CYS A 493 9.91 -5.77 18.64
N GLU A 494 9.18 -5.07 17.76
CA GLU A 494 7.98 -4.31 18.14
C GLU A 494 6.86 -5.20 18.69
N SER A 495 6.72 -6.43 18.19
CA SER A 495 5.77 -7.42 18.71
C SER A 495 6.21 -8.04 20.03
N ASP A 496 7.50 -8.22 20.27
CA ASP A 496 8.06 -8.81 21.49
C ASP A 496 8.18 -7.77 22.63
N CYS A 497 8.46 -6.50 22.33
CA CYS A 497 8.48 -5.40 23.29
C CYS A 497 7.14 -5.16 24.00
N THR A 498 6.07 -5.85 23.58
CA THR A 498 4.77 -5.89 24.27
C THR A 498 4.78 -6.75 25.55
N THR A 499 5.77 -7.65 25.70
CA THR A 499 5.79 -8.70 26.74
C THR A 499 6.61 -8.37 27.99
N LEU A 500 7.43 -7.31 27.95
CA LEU A 500 8.22 -6.87 29.09
C LEU A 500 7.42 -5.88 29.95
N LYS A 501 6.87 -6.36 31.07
CA LYS A 501 6.31 -5.49 32.11
C LYS A 501 7.42 -4.61 32.69
N TYR A 502 7.24 -3.28 32.64
CA TYR A 502 8.09 -2.35 33.38
C TYR A 502 7.90 -2.55 34.89
N PRO A 503 8.97 -2.77 35.68
CA PRO A 503 8.94 -2.55 37.12
C PRO A 503 8.70 -1.05 37.40
N ALA A 504 8.02 -0.74 38.51
CA ALA A 504 7.70 0.64 38.87
C ALA A 504 8.97 1.50 39.03
N LEU A 505 8.93 2.71 38.46
CA LEU A 505 10.03 3.67 38.49
C LEU A 505 10.12 4.34 39.87
N THR A 506 11.31 4.44 40.45
CA THR A 506 11.62 5.42 41.50
C THR A 506 12.61 6.45 40.98
N ASN A 507 12.30 7.73 41.21
CA ASN A 507 12.99 8.87 40.61
C ASN A 507 14.32 9.17 41.29
N GLN A 508 15.36 9.40 40.49
CA GLN A 508 16.28 10.54 40.68
C GLN A 508 16.60 11.13 39.30
N VAL A 509 16.72 12.46 39.23
CA VAL A 509 16.84 13.22 37.98
C VAL A 509 18.15 14.00 38.00
N GLU A 510 18.99 13.81 36.97
CA GLU A 510 19.85 14.87 36.47
C GLU A 510 20.20 14.66 34.99
N CYS A 511 20.52 15.77 34.32
CA CYS A 511 20.59 16.01 32.86
C CYS A 511 20.87 14.82 31.90
N GLY A 512 19.79 14.24 31.38
CA GLY A 512 19.62 14.01 29.93
C GLY A 512 20.49 12.96 29.24
N VAL A 513 19.93 11.75 29.10
CA VAL A 513 20.52 10.53 28.48
C VAL A 513 21.47 9.77 29.43
N VAL A 514 20.96 8.68 30.00
CA VAL A 514 21.76 7.65 30.67
C VAL A 514 21.58 6.33 29.94
N ILE A 515 22.64 5.85 29.29
CA ILE A 515 22.76 4.45 28.88
C ILE A 515 23.22 3.68 30.12
N LYS A 516 22.38 2.77 30.65
CA LYS A 516 22.79 1.86 31.72
C LYS A 516 23.32 0.55 31.11
N THR A 517 24.60 0.29 31.30
CA THR A 517 25.23 -1.00 31.00
C THR A 517 24.82 -2.03 32.05
N LEU A 518 24.61 -3.29 31.65
CA LEU A 518 24.37 -4.40 32.56
C LEU A 518 25.61 -4.66 33.44
N GLN A 519 25.41 -4.72 34.76
CA GLN A 519 26.31 -5.46 35.65
C GLN A 519 25.91 -6.93 35.66
N SER A 520 26.89 -7.82 35.72
CA SER A 520 26.71 -9.28 35.82
C SER A 520 26.08 -9.66 37.17
N PRO A 521 25.28 -10.72 37.24
CA PRO A 521 24.83 -11.27 38.52
C PRO A 521 25.98 -12.03 39.17
N ASP A 522 26.43 -11.56 40.33
CA ASP A 522 27.31 -12.34 41.22
C ASP A 522 26.55 -13.51 41.85
N GLU A 523 27.27 -14.58 42.16
CA GLU A 523 26.74 -15.76 42.85
C GLU A 523 26.35 -15.44 44.29
N SER A 524 25.23 -16.00 44.76
CA SER A 524 25.11 -16.42 46.17
C SER A 524 23.89 -17.30 46.44
N GLY A 525 24.10 -18.30 47.29
CA GLY A 525 23.12 -18.69 48.31
C GLY A 525 22.01 -19.64 47.88
N ALA A 526 22.22 -20.94 48.14
CA ALA A 526 21.13 -21.91 48.22
C ALA A 526 20.16 -21.58 49.37
N ASP A 527 18.88 -21.95 49.22
CA ASP A 527 18.30 -22.89 50.19
C ASP A 527 17.14 -23.72 49.57
N SER A 528 16.56 -24.60 50.37
CA SER A 528 16.09 -25.91 49.95
C SER A 528 14.62 -26.20 50.34
N SER A 529 14.18 -27.42 50.02
CA SER A 529 12.83 -28.00 50.20
C SER A 529 11.73 -27.53 49.20
N GLY A 530 10.83 -28.38 48.71
CA GLY A 530 10.78 -29.84 48.76
C GLY A 530 9.40 -30.42 49.07
N LYS A 531 8.66 -30.83 48.03
CA LYS A 531 7.72 -31.97 48.08
C LYS A 531 7.18 -32.32 46.68
N ARG A 532 7.49 -33.54 46.22
CA ARG A 532 6.76 -34.22 45.14
C ARG A 532 5.54 -34.90 45.73
N LYS A 533 4.45 -34.99 44.97
CA LYS A 533 3.48 -36.09 45.12
C LYS A 533 3.00 -36.51 43.73
N SER A 534 3.22 -37.78 43.41
CA SER A 534 2.72 -38.43 42.21
C SER A 534 1.29 -38.92 42.41
N GLY A 535 0.54 -39.01 41.32
CA GLY A 535 -0.78 -39.62 41.21
C GLY A 535 -1.08 -39.76 39.73
N ASP A 536 -1.03 -41.00 39.25
CA ASP A 536 -1.29 -41.37 37.85
C ASP A 536 -2.70 -41.98 37.77
N GLU A 537 -3.48 -41.58 36.76
CA GLU A 537 -4.43 -42.45 36.05
C GLU A 537 -5.01 -41.74 34.82
N GLY A 538 -5.19 -42.48 33.73
CA GLY A 538 -5.45 -41.94 32.40
C GLY A 538 -6.92 -41.82 32.02
N GLY A 539 -7.24 -40.80 31.21
CA GLY A 539 -8.55 -40.64 30.57
C GLY A 539 -8.44 -39.83 29.27
N ASN A 540 -9.03 -40.33 28.18
CA ASN A 540 -8.94 -39.74 26.85
C ASN A 540 -9.46 -38.29 26.82
N LEU A 541 -8.60 -37.34 26.47
CA LEU A 541 -8.96 -35.94 26.25
C LEU A 541 -8.33 -35.42 24.96
N VAL A 542 -9.18 -35.24 23.94
CA VAL A 542 -8.86 -34.49 22.73
C VAL A 542 -8.32 -33.13 23.15
N LYS A 543 -7.10 -32.79 22.71
CA LYS A 543 -6.38 -31.58 23.12
C LYS A 543 -7.14 -30.31 22.71
N LYS A 544 -8.01 -29.85 23.60
CA LYS A 544 -8.60 -28.51 23.58
C LYS A 544 -7.44 -27.52 23.55
N LEU A 545 -7.27 -26.83 22.42
CA LEU A 545 -6.25 -25.81 22.22
C LEU A 545 -6.35 -24.82 23.39
N LYS A 546 -5.32 -24.74 24.24
CA LYS A 546 -5.34 -23.83 25.39
C LYS A 546 -5.52 -22.42 24.86
N SER A 547 -6.55 -21.73 25.36
CA SER A 547 -6.71 -20.29 25.15
C SER A 547 -5.48 -19.61 25.73
N ASP A 548 -4.65 -19.05 24.87
CA ASP A 548 -3.49 -18.27 25.32
C ASP A 548 -4.01 -17.11 26.17
N SER A 549 -3.54 -17.01 27.41
CA SER A 549 -4.00 -15.98 28.34
C SER A 549 -3.64 -14.63 27.75
N SER A 550 -4.63 -13.79 27.43
CA SER A 550 -4.42 -12.57 26.65
C SER A 550 -3.44 -11.62 27.34
N LEU A 551 -2.18 -11.69 26.94
CA LEU A 551 -1.17 -10.71 27.33
C LEU A 551 -1.64 -9.35 26.81
N GLU A 552 -1.79 -8.38 27.72
CA GLU A 552 -2.21 -7.03 27.34
C GLU A 552 -1.16 -6.41 26.42
N HIS A 553 -1.51 -6.25 25.15
CA HIS A 553 -0.69 -5.53 24.20
C HIS A 553 -0.71 -4.02 24.52
N PRO A 554 0.33 -3.25 24.20
CA PRO A 554 0.32 -1.81 24.36
C PRO A 554 -0.81 -1.20 23.52
N PRO A 555 -1.36 -0.04 23.93
CA PRO A 555 -2.38 0.65 23.15
C PRO A 555 -1.83 1.21 21.84
N PHE A 556 -0.53 1.55 21.79
CA PHE A 556 0.14 2.09 20.59
C PHE A 556 1.54 1.50 20.41
N TYR A 557 1.97 1.35 19.16
CA TYR A 557 3.31 0.91 18.78
C TYR A 557 4.08 2.11 18.23
N TYR A 558 5.00 2.64 19.03
CA TYR A 558 5.59 3.97 18.83
C TYR A 558 6.43 4.16 17.54
N SER A 559 6.52 3.14 16.67
CA SER A 559 7.51 3.02 15.60
C SER A 559 7.03 2.32 14.31
N ILE A 560 5.84 2.63 13.77
CA ILE A 560 5.40 2.06 12.48
C ILE A 560 5.61 3.02 11.29
N HIS A 561 6.71 3.07 10.53
CA HIS A 561 8.12 2.78 10.86
C HIS A 561 8.97 3.99 10.49
N ARG A 562 9.90 4.36 11.38
CA ARG A 562 10.19 5.77 11.62
C ARG A 562 10.97 6.52 10.53
N HIS A 563 10.66 7.81 10.39
CA HIS A 563 11.67 8.82 10.06
C HIS A 563 12.37 9.30 11.35
N SER A 564 13.61 9.77 11.22
CA SER A 564 14.50 10.19 12.30
C SER A 564 13.91 11.23 13.26
N ILE A 565 14.22 11.13 14.56
CA ILE A 565 14.02 12.18 15.58
C ILE A 565 15.12 13.26 15.46
N ARG A 566 15.43 13.69 14.23
CA ARG A 566 16.32 14.82 13.92
C ARG A 566 15.73 15.57 12.74
N GLY A 567 14.89 16.56 13.04
CA GLY A 567 14.22 17.37 12.02
C GLY A 567 12.88 17.95 12.43
N MET A 568 12.67 18.33 13.70
CA MET A 568 11.51 19.13 14.11
C MET A 568 11.61 20.56 13.54
N ASN A 569 11.32 20.71 12.24
CA ASN A 569 10.85 21.98 11.71
C ASN A 569 9.32 21.95 11.76
N MET A 570 8.80 22.25 12.95
CA MET A 570 7.38 22.52 13.19
C MET A 570 6.92 23.66 12.26
N PRO A 571 5.99 23.44 11.32
CA PRO A 571 5.31 24.56 10.67
C PRO A 571 4.44 25.24 11.73
N LYS A 572 4.53 26.58 11.82
CA LYS A 572 3.58 27.40 12.59
C LYS A 572 2.17 27.33 12.00
#